data_AF-A0A0R1WSM6-F1
#
_entry.id   AF-A0A0R1WSM6-F1
#
_cell.length_a   1.000
_cell.length_b   1.000
_cell.length_c   1.000
_cell.angle_alpha   90.00
_cell.angle_beta   90.00
_cell.angle_gamma   90.00
#
_symmetry.space_group_name_H-M   'P 1'
#
loop_
_entity.id
_entity.type
_entity.pdbx_description
1 polymer ?
#
loop_
_entity_poly.entity_id
_entity_poly.type
_entity_poly.pdbx_seq_one_letter_code
_entity_poly.pdbx_strand_id
1 'polypeptide(L)' 'MDAMSDKKYTFDVALDANKVLVRQAVEEVFGVKVKQVNIMNVSGKKKRQGRYVGFTAKRRKAIVTLTADSDEIKIFDEE' A
#
# COMPACT_ATOMS: atom_id res chain seq x y z
N MET A 1 16.95 4.57 -4.47
CA MET A 1 16.83 3.22 -3.86
C MET A 1 15.43 2.74 -4.16
N ASP A 2 15.31 1.86 -5.15
CA ASP A 2 14.05 1.31 -5.61
C ASP A 2 13.47 0.37 -4.56
N ALA A 3 12.27 0.69 -4.07
CA ALA A 3 11.62 -0.05 -2.98
C ALA A 3 11.31 -1.51 -3.35
N MET A 4 11.20 -1.82 -4.65
CA MET A 4 10.89 -3.16 -5.14
C MET A 4 12.07 -4.13 -4.96
N SER A 5 13.32 -3.66 -5.15
CA SER A 5 14.52 -4.46 -4.90
C SER A 5 14.67 -4.88 -3.44
N ASP A 6 14.05 -4.14 -2.51
CA ASP A 6 14.02 -4.42 -1.08
C ASP A 6 12.83 -5.32 -0.65
N LYS A 7 12.05 -5.87 -1.59
CA LYS A 7 10.78 -6.59 -1.32
C LYS A 7 9.77 -5.76 -0.50
N LYS A 8 9.75 -4.44 -0.75
CA LYS A 8 8.79 -3.51 -0.13
C LYS A 8 7.74 -3.10 -1.15
N TYR A 9 6.48 -3.41 -0.86
CA TYR A 9 5.34 -3.10 -1.72
C TYR A 9 4.47 -2.03 -1.07
N THR A 10 3.88 -1.15 -1.89
CA THR A 10 2.99 -0.09 -1.40
C THR A 10 1.57 -0.32 -1.91
N PHE A 11 0.63 -0.47 -0.99
CA PHE A 11 -0.79 -0.63 -1.27
C PHE A 11 -1.57 0.62 -0.87
N ASP A 12 -2.61 0.93 -1.63
CA ASP A 12 -3.66 1.84 -1.18
C ASP A 12 -4.72 1.03 -0.44
N VAL A 13 -4.94 1.37 0.81
CA VAL A 13 -5.86 0.66 1.71
C VAL A 13 -6.99 1.59 2.14
N ALA A 14 -8.07 0.98 2.64
CA ALA A 14 -9.19 1.71 3.21
C ALA A 14 -8.75 2.57 4.41
N LEU A 15 -9.45 3.70 4.62
CA LEU A 15 -9.06 4.71 5.62
C LEU A 15 -9.16 4.19 7.06
N ASP A 16 -10.05 3.23 7.29
CA ASP A 16 -10.34 2.54 8.55
C ASP A 16 -9.44 1.30 8.79
N ALA A 17 -8.67 0.86 7.79
CA ALA A 17 -7.89 -0.37 7.88
C ALA A 17 -6.77 -0.32 8.94
N ASN A 18 -6.69 -1.35 9.79
CA ASN A 18 -5.62 -1.50 10.78
C ASN A 18 -4.44 -2.31 10.25
N LYS A 19 -3.25 -2.14 10.87
CA LYS A 19 -2.03 -2.87 10.48
C LYS A 19 -2.18 -4.39 10.52
N VAL A 20 -2.93 -4.90 11.49
CA VAL A 20 -3.19 -6.35 11.65
C VAL A 20 -4.05 -6.86 10.49
N LEU A 21 -5.13 -6.16 10.16
CA LEU A 21 -6.02 -6.51 9.05
C LEU A 21 -5.29 -6.49 7.72
N VAL A 22 -4.47 -5.46 7.47
CA VAL A 22 -3.68 -5.37 6.23
C VAL A 22 -2.67 -6.52 6.13
N ARG A 23 -2.05 -6.91 7.25
CA ARG A 23 -1.15 -8.08 7.27
C ARG A 23 -1.89 -9.35 6.86
N GLN A 24 -2.99 -9.66 7.56
CA GLN A 24 -3.78 -10.87 7.31
C GLN A 24 -4.29 -10.92 5.88
N ALA A 25 -4.87 -9.82 5.38
CA ALA A 25 -5.40 -9.76 4.03
C ALA A 25 -4.30 -9.98 2.97
N VAL A 26 -3.09 -9.44 3.17
CA VAL A 26 -1.99 -9.65 2.23
C VAL A 26 -1.48 -11.09 2.27
N GLU A 27 -1.36 -11.68 3.47
CA GLU A 27 -0.96 -13.08 3.63
C GLU A 27 -1.98 -14.05 3.03
N GLU A 28 -3.28 -13.77 3.19
CA GLU A 28 -4.37 -14.60 2.67
C GLU A 28 -4.52 -14.49 1.13
N VAL A 29 -4.51 -13.27 0.59
CA VAL A 29 -4.74 -13.06 -0.85
C VAL A 29 -3.55 -13.49 -1.69
N PHE A 30 -2.33 -13.26 -1.19
CA PHE A 30 -1.11 -13.51 -1.97
C PHE A 30 -0.31 -14.74 -1.50
N GLY A 31 -0.68 -15.37 -0.38
CA GLY A 31 0.04 -16.53 0.15
C GLY A 31 1.47 -16.24 0.61
N VAL A 32 1.82 -14.97 0.80
CA VAL A 32 3.16 -14.48 1.16
C VAL A 32 3.33 -14.35 2.66
N LYS A 33 4.58 -14.28 3.14
CA LYS A 33 4.90 -14.01 4.55
C LYS A 33 5.32 -12.56 4.74
N VAL A 34 4.61 -11.84 5.60
CA VAL A 34 4.84 -10.41 5.83
C VAL A 34 5.69 -10.19 7.08
N LYS A 35 6.82 -9.51 6.92
CA LYS A 35 7.70 -9.13 8.05
C LYS A 35 7.12 -7.94 8.82
N GLN A 36 6.78 -6.87 8.11
CA GLN A 36 6.37 -5.61 8.74
C GLN A 36 5.41 -4.84 7.85
N VAL A 37 4.46 -4.13 8.49
CA VAL A 37 3.52 -3.22 7.84
C VAL A 37 3.64 -1.82 8.45
N ASN A 38 3.92 -0.84 7.59
CA ASN A 38 3.92 0.57 7.92
C ASN A 38 2.74 1.24 7.23
N ILE A 39 1.95 2.02 7.96
CA ILE A 39 0.77 2.68 7.38
C ILE A 39 0.87 4.18 7.62
N MET A 40 0.53 4.97 6.61
CA MET A 40 0.48 6.42 6.68
C MET A 40 -0.83 6.96 6.07
N ASN A 41 -1.39 7.98 6.71
CA ASN A 41 -2.54 8.71 6.15
C ASN A 41 -2.05 9.79 5.20
N VAL A 42 -2.66 9.86 4.01
CA VAL A 42 -2.31 10.84 2.99
C VAL A 42 -3.49 11.77 2.80
N SER A 43 -3.26 13.05 3.06
CA SER A 43 -4.24 14.08 2.83
C SER A 43 -4.51 14.24 1.33
N GLY A 44 -5.77 14.48 1.01
CA GLY A 44 -6.19 14.86 -0.33
C GLY A 44 -5.49 16.15 -0.75
N LYS A 45 -5.00 16.20 -1.98
CA LYS A 45 -4.39 17.42 -2.52
C LYS A 45 -5.49 18.40 -2.94
N LYS A 46 -5.33 19.67 -2.63
CA LYS A 46 -6.23 20.73 -3.14
C LYS A 46 -6.05 20.83 -4.65
N LYS A 47 -7.14 20.70 -5.39
CA LYS A 47 -7.18 20.77 -6.86
C LYS A 47 -8.33 21.67 -7.30
N ARG A 48 -8.20 22.26 -8.48
CA ARG A 48 -9.18 23.17 -9.06
C ARG A 48 -9.66 22.63 -10.41
N GLN A 49 -10.97 22.61 -10.58
CA GLN A 49 -11.66 22.28 -11.82
C GLN A 49 -12.48 23.51 -12.21
N GLY A 50 -11.95 24.34 -13.12
CA GLY A 50 -12.56 25.61 -13.52
C GLY A 50 -12.82 26.54 -12.33
N ARG A 51 -14.09 26.89 -12.10
CA ARG A 51 -14.54 27.73 -10.98
C ARG A 51 -14.58 27.03 -9.63
N TYR A 52 -14.57 25.69 -9.59
CA TYR A 52 -14.70 24.92 -8.36
C TYR A 52 -13.34 24.49 -7.81
N VAL A 53 -13.17 24.66 -6.51
CA VAL A 53 -11.98 24.24 -5.76
C VAL A 53 -12.40 23.12 -4.81
N GLY A 54 -11.72 21.98 -4.90
CA GLY A 54 -11.97 20.81 -4.07
C GLY A 54 -10.69 20.12 -3.65
N PHE A 55 -10.82 18.97 -3.02
CA PHE A 55 -9.71 18.11 -2.64
C PHE A 55 -9.85 16.76 -3.34
N THR A 56 -8.72 16.15 -3.68
CA THR A 56 -8.69 14.74 -4.09
C THR A 56 -9.10 13.85 -2.91
N ALA A 57 -9.54 12.63 -3.20
CA ALA A 57 -9.84 11.64 -2.16
C ALA A 57 -8.66 11.46 -1.20
N LYS A 58 -8.97 11.39 0.10
CA LYS A 58 -7.99 10.96 1.11
C LYS A 58 -7.72 9.48 0.89
N ARG A 59 -6.48 9.08 1.05
CA ARG A 59 -6.08 7.67 0.95
C ARG A 59 -5.18 7.30 2.12
N ARG A 60 -5.11 6.02 2.40
CA ARG A 60 -4.20 5.46 3.39
C ARG A 60 -3.21 4.57 2.66
N LYS A 61 -1.92 4.86 2.77
CA LYS A 61 -0.86 4.07 2.13
C LYS A 61 -0.33 3.05 3.13
N ALA A 62 -0.28 1.80 2.73
CA ALA A 62 0.38 0.74 3.48
C ALA A 62 1.65 0.30 2.74
N ILE A 63 2.80 0.46 3.38
CA ILE A 63 4.08 -0.09 2.93
C ILE A 63 4.27 -1.42 3.66
N VAL A 64 4.32 -2.50 2.88
CA VAL A 64 4.43 -3.87 3.36
C VAL A 64 5.80 -4.40 2.97
N THR A 65 6.54 -4.88 3.96
CA THR A 65 7.84 -5.52 3.77
C THR A 65 7.66 -7.04 3.88
N LEU A 66 8.03 -7.77 2.84
CA LEU A 66 8.01 -9.24 2.86
C LEU A 66 9.27 -9.81 3.54
N THR A 67 9.20 -11.07 3.95
CA THR A 67 10.39 -11.82 4.40
C THR A 67 11.26 -12.22 3.20
N ALA A 68 12.57 -12.39 3.42
CA ALA A 68 13.51 -12.78 2.37
C ALA A 68 13.11 -14.12 1.71
N ASP A 69 12.55 -15.04 2.50
CA ASP A 69 12.15 -16.38 2.07
C ASP A 69 10.75 -16.44 1.43
N SER A 70 10.05 -15.31 1.35
CA SER A 70 8.72 -15.28 0.73
C SER A 70 8.81 -15.15 -0.78
N ASP A 71 7.84 -15.77 -1.45
CA ASP A 71 7.56 -15.55 -2.86
C ASP A 71 7.27 -14.07 -3.14
N GLU A 72 7.67 -13.64 -4.33
CA GLU A 72 7.41 -12.28 -4.82
C GLU A 72 5.98 -12.14 -5.32
N ILE A 73 5.41 -10.93 -5.18
CA ILE A 73 4.04 -10.66 -5.61
C ILE A 73 4.02 -10.48 -7.13
N LYS A 74 3.60 -11.53 -7.84
CA LYS A 74 3.61 -11.63 -9.32
C LYS A 74 2.78 -10.58 -10.06
N ILE A 75 1.89 -9.85 -9.38
CA ILE A 75 1.07 -8.80 -10.01
C ILE A 75 1.90 -7.58 -10.42
N PHE A 76 3.09 -7.38 -9.84
CA PHE A 76 3.90 -6.18 -10.04
C PHE A 76 5.10 -6.37 -10.97
N ASP A 77 5.30 -7.57 -11.53
CA ASP A 77 6.45 -7.90 -12.40
C ASP A 77 6.05 -8.02 -13.90
N GLU A 78 4.76 -7.85 -14.22
CA GLU A 78 4.22 -8.01 -15.59
C GLU A 78 3.95 -6.67 -16.34
N GLU A 79 4.58 -5.55 -15.93
CA GLU A 79 4.57 -4.28 -16.71
C GLU A 79 5.97 -3.85 -17.16
#